data_AF-A0A8J2JKU7-F1
#
_entry.id   AF-A0A8J2JKU7-F1
#
_cell.length_a   1.000
_cell.length_b   1.000
_cell.length_c   1.000
_cell.angle_alpha   90.00
_cell.angle_beta   90.00
_cell.angle_gamma   90.00
#
_symmetry.space_group_name_H-M   'P 1'
#
loop_
_entity.id
_entity.type
_entity.pdbx_description
1 polymer ?
#
loop_
_entity_poly.entity_id
_entity_poly.type
_entity_poly.pdbx_seq_one_letter_code
_entity_poly.pdbx_strand_id
1 'polypeptide(L)'
;METEFLLQILYFTFVTLPLATTSNHRIKPMNQWKRSSIYALSISDLQNLENLELTLVQVLTQGFLTSNKFPIGSKIREHVHRYLEDYYESNGYIDTKDGIGKMDFRIALNPICAYRLIWRIKFLLQDVIFHNQFFRHFGSVSRRISYFFKQYCWPSMDDLESLAEKILRIQYVYDLPVEQLAKGWISTLHTNCTLKSVHCYEIFKVAAKTEQFTSAIEWAELAKEIAVTDKMSSPVFLAFSLWNAIEKHNQEFEDDMKLELEPLFFDRNISHVPYDSKNATKIRNIQDDEFKE
;
A
#
# COMPACT_ATOMS: atom_id res chain seq x y z
N MET A 1 5.41 12.36 28.96
CA MET A 1 5.39 11.35 30.04
C MET A 1 4.65 10.09 29.60
N GLU A 2 3.47 10.21 28.98
CA GLU A 2 2.70 9.05 28.48
C GLU A 2 3.36 8.27 27.33
N THR A 3 4.10 8.94 26.44
CA THR A 3 4.82 8.27 25.33
C THR A 3 6.00 7.41 25.79
N GLU A 4 6.71 7.81 26.85
CA GLU A 4 7.77 6.98 27.45
C GLU A 4 7.20 5.76 28.19
N PHE A 5 6.00 5.89 28.76
CA PHE A 5 5.30 4.79 29.43
C PHE A 5 4.79 3.75 28.44
N LEU A 6 4.23 4.17 27.30
CA LEU A 6 3.85 3.26 26.21
C LEU A 6 5.07 2.55 25.60
N LEU A 7 6.20 3.24 25.48
CA LEU A 7 7.48 2.61 25.09
C LEU A 7 7.98 1.60 26.11
N GLN A 8 7.86 1.86 27.41
CA GLN A 8 8.20 0.88 28.45
C GLN A 8 7.25 -0.34 28.45
N ILE A 9 5.97 -0.14 28.14
CA ILE A 9 5.00 -1.24 28.03
C ILE A 9 5.27 -2.07 26.77
N LEU A 10 5.43 -1.45 25.60
CA LEU A 10 5.84 -2.13 24.36
C LEU A 10 7.20 -2.83 24.55
N TYR A 11 8.13 -2.21 25.27
CA TYR A 11 9.39 -2.82 25.65
C TYR A 11 9.18 -4.05 26.54
N PHE A 12 8.30 -4.02 27.54
CA PHE A 12 8.08 -5.18 28.42
C PHE A 12 7.40 -6.36 27.69
N THR A 13 6.49 -6.08 26.75
CA THR A 13 5.87 -7.14 25.93
C THR A 13 6.80 -7.70 24.85
N PHE A 14 7.72 -6.91 24.28
CA PHE A 14 8.62 -7.37 23.21
C PHE A 14 10.01 -7.82 23.67
N VAL A 15 10.49 -7.41 24.86
CA VAL A 15 11.78 -7.84 25.44
C VAL A 15 11.67 -9.16 26.21
N THR A 16 10.45 -9.54 26.63
CA THR A 16 10.19 -10.85 27.25
C THR A 16 9.93 -11.96 26.24
N LEU A 17 9.70 -11.62 24.95
CA LEU A 17 9.95 -12.57 23.88
C LEU A 17 11.44 -12.91 23.96
N PRO A 18 11.81 -14.19 24.16
CA PRO A 18 13.21 -14.55 24.11
C PRO A 18 13.71 -14.04 22.77
N LEU A 19 14.72 -13.17 22.81
CA LEU A 19 15.64 -12.98 21.70
C LEU A 19 16.02 -14.40 21.33
N ALA A 20 15.31 -14.98 20.34
CA ALA A 20 15.60 -16.28 19.82
C ALA A 20 17.08 -16.16 19.55
N THR A 21 17.88 -16.93 20.29
CA THR A 21 19.32 -16.91 20.20
C THR A 21 19.60 -17.26 18.76
N THR A 22 19.70 -16.25 17.92
CA THR A 22 19.98 -16.40 16.52
C THR A 22 21.36 -16.99 16.57
N SER A 23 21.42 -18.30 16.31
CA SER A 23 22.66 -19.02 16.12
C SER A 23 23.56 -18.10 15.31
N ASN A 24 24.84 -17.98 15.68
CA ASN A 24 25.86 -17.19 15.01
C ASN A 24 25.90 -17.48 13.49
N HIS A 25 24.89 -17.04 12.76
CA HIS A 25 24.81 -17.02 11.33
C HIS A 25 25.72 -15.86 10.98
N ARG A 26 27.00 -16.20 10.80
CA ARG A 26 27.88 -15.43 9.94
C ARG A 26 27.05 -15.12 8.70
N ILE A 27 26.56 -13.89 8.60
CA ILE A 27 26.00 -13.34 7.38
C ILE A 27 27.14 -13.53 6.38
N LYS A 28 27.04 -14.56 5.53
CA LYS A 28 28.01 -14.75 4.46
C LYS A 28 27.98 -13.44 3.69
N PRO A 29 29.14 -12.82 3.37
CA PRO A 29 29.15 -11.63 2.54
C PRO A 29 28.38 -11.99 1.26
N MET A 30 27.19 -11.42 1.11
CA MET A 30 26.37 -11.64 -0.07
C MET A 30 27.18 -11.06 -1.22
N ASN A 31 27.49 -11.91 -2.21
CA ASN A 31 27.97 -11.44 -3.50
C ASN A 31 27.00 -10.33 -3.95
N GLN A 32 27.54 -9.18 -4.38
CA GLN A 32 26.82 -7.94 -4.72
C GLN A 32 25.37 -8.22 -5.14
N TRP A 33 24.39 -7.83 -4.32
CA TRP A 33 22.98 -8.09 -4.63
C TRP A 33 22.64 -7.35 -5.93
N LYS A 34 22.34 -8.12 -6.97
CA LYS A 34 21.78 -7.60 -8.22
C LYS A 34 20.27 -7.76 -8.12
N ARG A 35 19.53 -6.70 -8.43
CA ARG A 35 18.07 -6.79 -8.58
C ARG A 35 17.75 -7.92 -9.56
N SER A 36 16.77 -8.73 -9.20
CA SER A 36 16.29 -9.80 -10.08
C SER A 36 15.62 -9.26 -11.36
N SER A 37 15.07 -8.04 -11.29
CA SER A 37 14.40 -7.34 -12.39
C SER A 37 14.69 -5.85 -12.34
N ILE A 38 14.69 -5.22 -13.52
CA ILE A 38 14.84 -3.76 -13.66
C ILE A 38 13.51 -3.05 -13.33
N TYR A 39 12.38 -3.74 -13.48
CA TYR A 39 11.05 -3.13 -13.47
C TYR A 39 10.32 -3.23 -12.13
N ALA A 40 10.62 -4.25 -11.31
CA ALA A 40 9.95 -4.43 -10.03
C ALA A 40 10.77 -5.30 -9.08
N LEU A 41 10.59 -5.09 -7.77
CA LEU A 41 11.13 -5.98 -6.74
C LEU A 41 10.44 -7.35 -6.80
N SER A 42 11.24 -8.42 -6.89
CA SER A 42 10.72 -9.78 -6.73
C SER A 42 10.47 -10.12 -5.25
N ILE A 43 9.81 -11.25 -5.00
CA ILE A 43 9.65 -11.79 -3.64
C ILE A 43 11.02 -12.02 -2.97
N SER A 44 12.03 -12.50 -3.71
CA SER A 44 13.37 -12.67 -3.18
C SER A 44 14.00 -11.33 -2.79
N ASP A 45 13.74 -10.28 -3.57
CA ASP A 45 14.26 -8.94 -3.28
C ASP A 45 13.59 -8.37 -2.02
N LEU A 46 12.27 -8.54 -1.88
CA LEU A 46 11.53 -8.14 -0.68
C LEU A 46 12.01 -8.90 0.57
N GLN A 47 12.28 -10.19 0.47
CA GLN A 47 12.84 -10.98 1.58
C GLN A 47 14.25 -10.50 1.96
N ASN A 48 15.07 -10.12 0.98
CA ASN A 48 16.38 -9.53 1.26
C ASN A 48 16.26 -8.17 1.95
N LEU A 49 15.28 -7.35 1.56
CA LEU A 49 14.98 -6.07 2.20
C LEU A 49 14.43 -6.25 3.62
N GLU A 50 13.60 -7.27 3.85
CA GLU A 50 13.08 -7.64 5.17
C GLU A 50 14.23 -8.05 6.11
N ASN A 51 15.13 -8.92 5.67
CA ASN A 51 16.31 -9.31 6.45
C ASN A 51 17.25 -8.13 6.73
N LEU A 52 17.40 -7.23 5.76
CA LEU A 52 18.14 -5.99 5.94
C LEU A 52 17.48 -5.11 7.00
N GLU A 53 16.16 -4.88 6.90
CA GLU A 53 15.40 -4.07 7.83
C GLU A 53 15.50 -4.62 9.25
N LEU A 54 15.40 -5.94 9.45
CA LEU A 54 15.60 -6.58 10.75
C LEU A 54 16.97 -6.22 11.36
N THR A 55 18.02 -6.29 10.54
CA THR A 55 19.38 -5.94 10.97
C THR A 55 19.50 -4.44 11.30
N LEU A 56 18.87 -3.58 10.49
CA LEU A 56 18.85 -2.13 10.71
C LEU A 56 18.10 -1.78 12.01
N VAL A 57 16.93 -2.36 12.24
CA VAL A 57 16.13 -2.14 13.44
C VAL A 57 16.88 -2.56 14.69
N GLN A 58 17.55 -3.71 14.69
CA GLN A 58 18.39 -4.14 15.82
C GLN A 58 19.48 -3.12 16.13
N VAL A 59 20.16 -2.66 15.09
CA VAL A 59 21.26 -1.70 15.20
C VAL A 59 20.78 -0.31 15.65
N LEU A 60 19.65 0.17 15.11
CA LEU A 60 19.03 1.44 15.49
C LEU A 60 18.47 1.38 16.91
N THR A 61 17.81 0.28 17.29
CA THR A 61 17.28 0.06 18.64
C THR A 61 18.41 0.00 19.67
N GLN A 62 19.47 -0.78 19.40
CA GLN A 62 20.65 -0.80 20.26
C GLN A 62 21.28 0.60 20.37
N GLY A 63 21.42 1.29 19.24
CA GLY A 63 21.90 2.67 19.21
C GLY A 63 21.03 3.60 20.04
N PHE A 64 19.70 3.48 19.97
CA PHE A 64 18.74 4.30 20.70
C PHE A 64 18.80 4.05 22.21
N LEU A 65 18.87 2.77 22.63
CA LEU A 65 18.88 2.37 24.05
C LEU A 65 20.20 2.66 24.76
N THR A 66 21.34 2.47 24.07
CA THR A 66 22.68 2.64 24.67
C THR A 66 23.13 4.11 24.75
N SER A 67 22.25 5.04 24.40
CA SER A 67 22.63 6.38 24.00
C SER A 67 22.10 7.46 24.94
N ASN A 68 23.00 7.91 25.83
CA ASN A 68 23.12 9.34 26.18
C ASN A 68 23.56 10.20 24.97
N LYS A 69 23.70 9.62 23.77
CA LYS A 69 24.23 10.25 22.56
C LYS A 69 23.15 10.87 21.68
N PHE A 70 21.87 10.63 21.94
CA PHE A 70 20.76 11.35 21.34
C PHE A 70 20.28 12.36 22.38
N PRO A 71 20.66 13.64 22.23
CA PRO A 71 20.05 14.68 23.04
C PRO A 71 18.52 14.51 22.95
N ILE A 72 17.86 14.53 24.11
CA ILE A 72 16.40 14.62 24.16
C ILE A 72 16.00 15.83 23.30
N GLY A 73 15.04 15.64 22.38
CA GLY A 73 14.62 16.67 21.43
C GLY A 73 15.53 16.87 20.21
N SER A 74 16.56 16.03 20.00
CA SER A 74 17.28 16.05 18.72
C SER A 74 16.41 15.50 17.58
N LYS A 75 16.38 16.20 16.44
CA LYS A 75 15.65 15.77 15.25
C LYS A 75 16.00 14.35 14.80
N ILE A 76 17.28 13.95 14.92
CA ILE A 76 17.69 12.58 14.59
C ILE A 76 16.99 11.55 15.48
N ARG A 77 16.79 11.85 16.77
CA ARG A 77 16.07 10.97 17.68
C ARG A 77 14.62 10.82 17.24
N GLU A 78 13.99 11.91 16.81
CA GLU A 78 12.62 11.89 16.28
C GLU A 78 12.51 11.06 15.00
N HIS A 79 13.46 11.20 14.06
CA HIS A 79 13.48 10.39 12.85
C HIS A 79 13.68 8.89 13.14
N VAL A 80 14.63 8.55 14.03
CA VAL A 80 14.85 7.15 14.45
C VAL A 80 13.64 6.61 15.18
N HIS A 81 13.04 7.39 16.07
CA HIS A 81 11.83 7.00 16.79
C HIS A 81 10.68 6.73 15.83
N ARG A 82 10.40 7.66 14.90
CA ARG A 82 9.36 7.50 13.87
C ARG A 82 9.60 6.26 13.02
N TYR A 83 10.84 5.99 12.61
CA TYR A 83 11.18 4.79 11.84
C TYR A 83 10.89 3.51 12.64
N LEU A 84 11.33 3.44 13.90
CA LEU A 84 11.14 2.27 14.76
C LEU A 84 9.68 2.04 15.13
N GLU A 85 8.96 3.10 15.49
CA GLU A 85 7.51 3.06 15.75
C GLU A 85 6.77 2.48 14.55
N ASP A 86 7.04 3.02 13.36
CA ASP A 86 6.41 2.54 12.13
C ASP A 86 6.71 1.07 11.84
N TYR A 87 7.96 0.64 12.07
CA TYR A 87 8.36 -0.76 11.94
C TYR A 87 7.58 -1.68 12.90
N TYR A 88 7.50 -1.35 14.19
CA TYR A 88 6.82 -2.20 15.17
C TYR A 88 5.31 -2.26 14.95
N GLU A 89 4.69 -1.19 14.46
CA GLU A 89 3.28 -1.15 14.07
C GLU A 89 2.97 -2.03 12.85
N SER A 90 3.96 -2.45 12.07
CA SER A 90 3.74 -3.14 10.79
C SER A 90 4.72 -4.28 10.52
N ASN A 91 5.18 -4.92 11.59
CA ASN A 91 6.05 -6.09 11.53
C ASN A 91 5.34 -7.37 11.03
N GLY A 92 4.07 -7.29 10.61
CA GLY A 92 3.39 -8.35 9.86
C GLY A 92 2.97 -9.55 10.69
N TYR A 93 2.75 -9.38 12.00
CA TYR A 93 2.21 -10.44 12.84
C TYR A 93 0.83 -10.88 12.31
N ILE A 94 0.67 -12.18 12.05
CA ILE A 94 -0.64 -12.75 11.74
C ILE A 94 -1.39 -12.97 13.04
N ASP A 95 -2.56 -12.36 13.14
CA ASP A 95 -3.56 -12.77 14.11
C ASP A 95 -4.29 -14.02 13.58
N THR A 96 -3.76 -15.21 13.88
CA THR A 96 -4.48 -16.47 13.62
C THR A 96 -5.54 -16.65 14.69
N LYS A 97 -6.78 -16.96 14.31
CA LYS A 97 -7.89 -17.26 15.25
C LYS A 97 -7.53 -18.30 16.33
N ASP A 98 -6.51 -19.12 16.11
CA ASP A 98 -6.01 -20.15 17.04
C ASP A 98 -5.02 -19.63 18.10
N GLY A 99 -4.79 -18.31 18.20
CA GLY A 99 -4.08 -17.69 19.33
C GLY A 99 -2.56 -17.94 19.39
N ILE A 100 -1.99 -18.73 18.48
CA ILE A 100 -0.54 -18.94 18.35
C ILE A 100 -0.07 -18.30 17.05
N GLY A 101 0.13 -16.98 17.07
CA GLY A 101 0.70 -16.28 15.93
C GLY A 101 2.14 -16.74 15.72
N LYS A 102 2.32 -17.63 14.74
CA LYS A 102 3.64 -17.92 14.21
C LYS A 102 4.07 -16.68 13.43
N MET A 103 5.18 -16.10 13.85
CA MET A 103 5.90 -15.00 13.19
C MET A 103 6.57 -15.47 11.89
N ASP A 104 5.88 -16.28 11.09
CA ASP A 104 6.43 -16.95 9.90
C ASP A 104 5.79 -16.46 8.60
N PHE A 105 4.90 -15.47 8.71
CA PHE A 105 4.44 -14.77 7.52
C PHE A 105 5.47 -13.74 7.10
N ARG A 106 6.14 -14.06 6.00
CA ARG A 106 7.11 -13.15 5.39
C ARG A 106 6.37 -11.90 4.96
N ILE A 107 6.81 -10.73 5.42
CA ILE A 107 6.29 -9.40 5.04
C ILE A 107 6.15 -9.30 3.51
N ALA A 108 7.06 -9.95 2.78
CA ALA A 108 7.07 -10.06 1.33
C ALA A 108 5.82 -10.69 0.68
N LEU A 109 4.96 -11.41 1.43
CA LEU A 109 3.80 -12.12 0.89
C LEU A 109 2.49 -11.33 1.02
N ASN A 110 2.44 -10.29 1.86
CA ASN A 110 1.28 -9.40 1.94
C ASN A 110 1.64 -8.08 1.26
N PRO A 111 0.93 -7.66 0.19
CA PRO A 111 1.23 -6.44 -0.53
C PRO A 111 1.17 -5.17 0.33
N ILE A 112 0.33 -5.14 1.38
CA ILE A 112 0.23 -4.03 2.32
C ILE A 112 1.49 -3.96 3.19
N CYS A 113 1.93 -5.11 3.73
CA CYS A 113 3.19 -5.24 4.47
C CYS A 113 4.39 -4.86 3.60
N ALA A 114 4.45 -5.37 2.37
CA ALA A 114 5.50 -5.05 1.41
C ALA A 114 5.52 -3.56 1.06
N TYR A 115 4.34 -2.93 0.92
CA TYR A 115 4.23 -1.50 0.64
C TYR A 115 4.78 -0.67 1.79
N ARG A 116 4.42 -1.03 3.02
CA ARG A 116 4.92 -0.39 4.24
C ARG A 116 6.42 -0.57 4.42
N LEU A 117 6.96 -1.76 4.12
CA LEU A 117 8.41 -2.03 4.10
C LEU A 117 9.15 -1.10 3.11
N ILE A 118 8.69 -1.06 1.85
CA ILE A 118 9.29 -0.20 0.82
C ILE A 118 9.20 1.27 1.24
N TRP A 119 8.05 1.71 1.74
CA TRP A 119 7.82 3.07 2.22
C TRP A 119 8.81 3.47 3.32
N ARG A 120 8.95 2.64 4.36
CA ARG A 120 9.90 2.89 5.45
C ARG A 120 11.31 3.01 4.96
N ILE A 121 11.76 2.08 4.13
CA ILE A 121 13.12 2.08 3.60
C ILE A 121 13.35 3.30 2.69
N LYS A 122 12.36 3.66 1.88
CA LYS A 122 12.45 4.76 0.92
C LYS A 122 12.43 6.13 1.58
N PHE A 123 11.53 6.37 2.52
CA PHE A 123 11.31 7.70 3.09
C PHE A 123 11.85 7.82 4.51
N LEU A 124 11.39 6.96 5.43
CA LEU A 124 11.72 7.12 6.84
C LEU A 124 13.19 6.81 7.15
N LEU A 125 13.76 5.79 6.51
CA LEU A 125 15.17 5.45 6.68
C LEU A 125 16.08 6.50 6.03
N GLN A 126 15.66 7.04 4.89
CA GLN A 126 16.40 8.13 4.23
C GLN A 126 16.48 9.36 5.13
N ASP A 127 15.39 9.74 5.78
CA ASP A 127 15.38 10.81 6.78
C ASP A 127 16.38 10.56 7.92
N VAL A 128 16.46 9.32 8.41
CA VAL A 128 17.41 8.92 9.46
C VAL A 128 18.86 9.10 9.00
N ILE A 129 19.19 8.66 7.78
CA ILE A 129 20.59 8.56 7.33
C ILE A 129 21.12 9.87 6.77
N PHE A 130 20.31 10.58 5.98
CA PHE A 130 20.73 11.84 5.38
C PHE A 130 20.72 12.99 6.39
N HIS A 131 20.24 12.75 7.61
CA HIS A 131 20.41 13.71 8.69
C HIS A 131 21.90 13.88 9.04
N ASN A 132 22.41 15.10 8.93
CA ASN A 132 23.83 15.47 9.09
C ASN A 132 24.49 14.99 10.40
N GLN A 133 23.70 14.71 11.43
CA GLN A 133 24.17 14.24 12.73
C GLN A 133 24.27 12.71 12.83
N PHE A 134 23.67 11.96 11.91
CA PHE A 134 23.61 10.50 11.95
C PHE A 134 25.01 9.88 12.07
N PHE A 135 25.93 10.22 11.16
CA PHE A 135 27.28 9.69 11.17
C PHE A 135 28.08 10.05 12.43
N ARG A 136 27.79 11.20 13.05
CA ARG A 136 28.46 11.66 14.28
C ARG A 136 28.04 10.82 15.49
N HIS A 137 26.74 10.54 15.63
CA HIS A 137 26.21 9.78 16.77
C HIS A 137 26.36 8.27 16.63
N PHE A 138 26.35 7.78 15.38
CA PHE A 138 26.39 6.35 15.09
C PHE A 138 27.77 5.80 14.72
N GLY A 139 28.88 6.56 14.77
CA GLY A 139 30.28 6.09 14.58
C GLY A 139 30.56 4.66 14.07
N SER A 140 30.46 3.63 14.92
CA SER A 140 30.66 2.21 14.54
C SER A 140 29.45 1.58 13.85
N VAL A 141 28.24 1.94 14.27
CA VAL A 141 26.97 1.58 13.64
C VAL A 141 26.87 2.16 12.23
N SER A 142 27.28 3.41 12.02
CA SER A 142 27.22 4.05 10.71
C SER A 142 28.10 3.33 9.70
N ARG A 143 29.25 2.77 10.10
CA ARG A 143 30.06 1.90 9.21
C ARG A 143 29.32 0.63 8.79
N ARG A 144 28.62 -0.03 9.72
CA ARG A 144 27.81 -1.24 9.40
C ARG A 144 26.68 -0.88 8.46
N ILE A 145 25.99 0.23 8.73
CA ILE A 145 24.90 0.73 7.91
C ILE A 145 25.43 1.10 6.52
N SER A 146 26.50 1.89 6.40
CA SER A 146 27.14 2.24 5.13
C SER A 146 27.61 1.03 4.32
N TYR A 147 28.00 -0.07 4.98
CA TYR A 147 28.32 -1.32 4.29
C TYR A 147 27.07 -1.91 3.63
N PHE A 148 25.94 -1.93 4.34
CA PHE A 148 24.67 -2.33 3.73
C PHE A 148 24.27 -1.41 2.56
N PHE A 149 24.49 -0.10 2.66
CA PHE A 149 24.22 0.84 1.55
C PHE A 149 24.93 0.50 0.25
N LYS A 150 26.13 -0.07 0.32
CA LYS A 150 26.89 -0.47 -0.88
C LYS A 150 26.50 -1.83 -1.42
N GLN A 151 25.88 -2.67 -0.59
CA GLN A 151 25.55 -4.05 -0.95
C GLN A 151 24.13 -4.22 -1.43
N TYR A 152 23.23 -3.34 -1.01
CA TYR A 152 21.82 -3.47 -1.30
C TYR A 152 21.32 -2.44 -2.31
N CYS A 153 20.44 -2.88 -3.22
CA CYS A 153 19.71 -2.01 -4.12
C CYS A 153 18.50 -1.39 -3.42
N TRP A 154 18.58 -0.09 -3.17
CA TRP A 154 17.53 0.65 -2.50
C TRP A 154 16.26 0.69 -3.35
N PRO A 155 15.07 0.53 -2.75
CA PRO A 155 13.81 0.76 -3.45
C PRO A 155 13.75 2.18 -4.04
N SER A 156 13.20 2.28 -5.25
CA SER A 156 12.93 3.55 -5.93
C SER A 156 11.48 4.01 -5.68
N MET A 157 11.12 5.17 -6.22
CA MET A 157 9.70 5.58 -6.26
C MET A 157 8.90 4.67 -7.19
N ASP A 158 9.49 4.25 -8.31
CA ASP A 158 8.83 3.35 -9.27
C ASP A 158 8.47 2.00 -8.64
N ASP A 159 9.31 1.47 -7.72
CA ASP A 159 9.00 0.24 -6.99
C ASP A 159 7.75 0.40 -6.09
N LEU A 160 7.55 1.59 -5.52
CA LEU A 160 6.40 1.92 -4.69
C LEU A 160 5.14 2.15 -5.54
N GLU A 161 5.24 2.90 -6.64
CA GLU A 161 4.13 3.09 -7.60
C GLU A 161 3.67 1.74 -8.18
N SER A 162 4.63 0.91 -8.62
CA SER A 162 4.34 -0.43 -9.14
C SER A 162 3.65 -1.33 -8.12
N LEU A 163 3.94 -1.17 -6.82
CA LEU A 163 3.26 -1.94 -5.79
C LEU A 163 1.87 -1.38 -5.47
N ALA A 164 1.68 -0.06 -5.52
CA ALA A 164 0.35 0.56 -5.45
C ALA A 164 -0.55 0.08 -6.61
N GLU A 165 -0.04 0.05 -7.84
CA GLU A 165 -0.78 -0.51 -9.00
C GLU A 165 -1.20 -1.96 -8.77
N LYS A 166 -0.34 -2.78 -8.16
CA LYS A 166 -0.68 -4.17 -7.81
C LYS A 166 -1.74 -4.25 -6.72
N ILE A 167 -1.73 -3.35 -5.72
CA ILE A 167 -2.78 -3.28 -4.70
C ILE A 167 -4.12 -2.93 -5.35
N LEU A 168 -4.15 -1.91 -6.23
CA LEU A 168 -5.36 -1.52 -6.97
C LEU A 168 -5.89 -2.67 -7.85
N ARG A 169 -5.00 -3.41 -8.50
CA ARG A 169 -5.39 -4.59 -9.28
C ARG A 169 -5.97 -5.69 -8.41
N ILE A 170 -5.40 -5.94 -7.24
CA ILE A 170 -5.92 -6.94 -6.28
C ILE A 170 -7.31 -6.51 -5.78
N GLN A 171 -7.46 -5.24 -5.42
CA GLN A 171 -8.75 -4.66 -5.05
C GLN A 171 -9.80 -4.91 -6.13
N TYR A 172 -9.51 -4.53 -7.37
CA TYR A 172 -10.43 -4.67 -8.49
C TYR A 172 -10.79 -6.12 -8.81
N VAL A 173 -9.80 -7.02 -8.90
CA VAL A 173 -10.02 -8.42 -9.30
C VAL A 173 -10.83 -9.20 -8.26
N TYR A 174 -10.66 -8.87 -6.98
CA TYR A 174 -11.30 -9.60 -5.88
C TYR A 174 -12.41 -8.83 -5.19
N ASP A 175 -12.79 -7.66 -5.72
CA ASP A 175 -13.82 -6.77 -5.17
C ASP A 175 -13.61 -6.53 -3.65
N LEU A 176 -12.38 -6.23 -3.26
CA LEU A 176 -12.01 -6.10 -1.85
C LEU A 176 -12.27 -4.67 -1.35
N PRO A 177 -12.96 -4.50 -0.21
CA PRO A 177 -13.14 -3.18 0.37
C PRO A 177 -11.81 -2.52 0.74
N VAL A 178 -11.63 -1.23 0.40
CA VAL A 178 -10.40 -0.49 0.68
C VAL A 178 -10.07 -0.40 2.17
N GLU A 179 -11.09 -0.37 3.03
CA GLU A 179 -10.92 -0.32 4.49
C GLU A 179 -10.34 -1.63 5.04
N GLN A 180 -10.73 -2.76 4.43
CA GLN A 180 -10.18 -4.07 4.78
C GLN A 180 -8.73 -4.19 4.30
N LEU A 181 -8.47 -3.82 3.04
CA LEU A 181 -7.12 -3.80 2.48
C LEU A 181 -6.19 -2.91 3.30
N ALA A 182 -6.61 -1.68 3.62
CA ALA A 182 -5.81 -0.77 4.43
C ALA A 182 -5.55 -1.29 5.84
N LYS A 183 -6.40 -2.16 6.37
CA LYS A 183 -6.19 -2.85 7.66
C LYS A 183 -5.39 -4.15 7.52
N GLY A 184 -4.83 -4.44 6.35
CA GLY A 184 -4.01 -5.62 6.12
C GLY A 184 -4.82 -6.91 5.95
N TRP A 185 -6.13 -6.83 5.70
CA TRP A 185 -6.98 -7.96 5.37
C TRP A 185 -6.91 -8.28 3.88
N ILE A 186 -6.62 -9.53 3.55
CA ILE A 186 -6.70 -10.06 2.19
C ILE A 186 -7.38 -11.42 2.29
N SER A 187 -8.64 -11.48 1.85
CA SER A 187 -9.51 -12.64 2.04
C SER A 187 -9.59 -13.02 3.53
N THR A 188 -9.20 -14.24 3.90
CA THR A 188 -9.20 -14.73 5.29
C THR A 188 -7.92 -14.44 6.06
N LEU A 189 -6.90 -13.90 5.39
CA LEU A 189 -5.61 -13.58 6.01
C LEU A 189 -5.63 -12.14 6.52
N HIS A 190 -5.28 -11.99 7.80
CA HIS A 190 -5.14 -10.70 8.46
C HIS A 190 -3.72 -10.53 8.99
N THR A 191 -3.16 -9.35 8.75
CA THR A 191 -1.90 -8.93 9.36
C THR A 191 -2.14 -7.70 10.20
N ASN A 192 -1.36 -7.49 11.26
CA ASN A 192 -1.40 -6.25 12.03
C ASN A 192 -0.93 -5.00 11.26
N CYS A 193 -0.45 -5.18 10.02
CA CYS A 193 0.08 -4.10 9.22
C CYS A 193 -1.04 -3.25 8.61
N THR A 194 -1.17 -2.03 9.11
CA THR A 194 -2.15 -1.05 8.64
C THR A 194 -1.52 0.06 7.82
N LEU A 195 -2.28 0.60 6.86
CA LEU A 195 -1.93 1.80 6.11
C LEU A 195 -2.40 3.03 6.87
N LYS A 196 -1.46 3.94 7.14
CA LYS A 196 -1.74 5.33 7.56
C LYS A 196 -2.27 6.17 6.40
N SER A 197 -2.91 7.31 6.73
CA SER A 197 -3.50 8.24 5.75
C SER A 197 -2.57 8.59 4.57
N VAL A 198 -1.29 8.87 4.85
CA VAL A 198 -0.31 9.21 3.81
C VAL A 198 -0.14 8.09 2.78
N HIS A 199 -0.18 6.82 3.19
CA HIS A 199 -0.05 5.70 2.25
C HIS A 199 -1.30 5.59 1.37
N CYS A 200 -2.49 5.72 1.96
CA CYS A 200 -3.75 5.71 1.22
C CYS A 200 -3.78 6.85 0.18
N TYR A 201 -3.30 8.03 0.56
CA TYR A 201 -3.18 9.17 -0.37
C TYR A 201 -2.23 8.88 -1.54
N GLU A 202 -1.12 8.20 -1.28
CA GLU A 202 -0.17 7.84 -2.33
C GLU A 202 -0.74 6.79 -3.29
N ILE A 203 -1.51 5.82 -2.78
CA ILE A 203 -2.25 4.86 -3.62
C ILE A 203 -3.32 5.58 -4.45
N PHE A 204 -4.05 6.53 -3.85
CA PHE A 204 -5.00 7.39 -4.57
C PHE A 204 -4.35 8.09 -5.77
N LYS A 205 -3.18 8.72 -5.59
CA LYS A 205 -2.49 9.41 -6.68
C LYS A 205 -2.15 8.47 -7.83
N VAL A 206 -1.74 7.24 -7.51
CA VAL A 206 -1.45 6.21 -8.52
C VAL A 206 -2.73 5.83 -9.25
N ALA A 207 -3.82 5.56 -8.53
CA ALA A 207 -5.12 5.24 -9.13
C ALA A 207 -5.59 6.34 -10.09
N ALA A 208 -5.56 7.60 -9.64
CA ALA A 208 -5.95 8.76 -10.44
C ALA A 208 -5.04 8.97 -11.66
N LYS A 209 -3.74 8.69 -11.54
CA LYS A 209 -2.78 8.74 -12.66
C LYS A 209 -3.06 7.65 -13.70
N THR A 210 -3.55 6.49 -13.27
CA THR A 210 -3.93 5.36 -14.14
C THR A 210 -5.41 5.37 -14.53
N GLU A 211 -6.12 6.49 -14.33
CA GLU A 211 -7.53 6.68 -14.70
C GLU A 211 -8.50 5.67 -14.05
N GLN A 212 -8.09 5.05 -12.93
CA GLN A 212 -8.97 4.19 -12.12
C GLN A 212 -9.74 5.04 -11.11
N PHE A 213 -10.62 5.94 -11.59
CA PHE A 213 -11.16 6.98 -10.71
C PHE A 213 -12.10 6.47 -9.62
N THR A 214 -12.84 5.37 -9.83
CA THR A 214 -13.65 4.74 -8.78
C THR A 214 -12.76 4.35 -7.59
N SER A 215 -11.71 3.57 -7.84
CA SER A 215 -10.72 3.20 -6.80
C SER A 215 -10.01 4.43 -6.22
N ALA A 216 -9.72 5.44 -7.05
CA ALA A 216 -9.10 6.68 -6.59
C ALA A 216 -9.97 7.40 -5.55
N ILE A 217 -11.28 7.53 -5.80
CA ILE A 217 -12.24 8.14 -4.88
C ILE A 217 -12.26 7.37 -3.55
N GLU A 218 -12.40 6.04 -3.60
CA GLU A 218 -12.41 5.18 -2.40
C GLU A 218 -11.15 5.35 -1.54
N TRP A 219 -9.96 5.30 -2.15
CA TRP A 219 -8.70 5.49 -1.43
C TRP A 219 -8.53 6.91 -0.88
N ALA A 220 -9.02 7.93 -1.58
CA ALA A 220 -8.96 9.32 -1.13
C ALA A 220 -9.92 9.59 0.05
N GLU A 221 -11.12 9.04 0.01
CA GLU A 221 -12.09 9.09 1.12
C GLU A 221 -11.51 8.41 2.36
N LEU A 222 -10.96 7.21 2.20
CA LEU A 222 -10.30 6.50 3.29
C LEU A 222 -9.09 7.26 3.84
N ALA A 223 -8.26 7.86 2.97
CA ALA A 223 -7.13 8.68 3.40
C ALA A 223 -7.59 9.86 4.25
N LYS A 224 -8.71 10.51 3.89
CA LYS A 224 -9.32 11.60 4.64
C LYS A 224 -9.88 11.14 5.99
N GLU A 225 -10.58 10.00 6.03
CA GLU A 225 -11.11 9.43 7.27
C GLU A 225 -9.98 9.11 8.27
N ILE A 226 -8.92 8.43 7.79
CA ILE A 226 -7.77 8.11 8.62
C ILE A 226 -7.04 9.38 9.06
N ALA A 227 -6.92 10.41 8.21
CA ALA A 227 -6.26 11.67 8.57
C ALA A 227 -6.93 12.37 9.76
N VAL A 228 -8.26 12.34 9.81
CA VAL A 228 -9.05 12.90 10.92
C VAL A 228 -8.74 12.16 12.23
N THR A 229 -8.59 10.83 12.15
CA THR A 229 -8.29 9.98 13.31
C THR A 229 -6.84 10.15 13.78
N ASP A 230 -5.88 10.21 12.85
CA ASP A 230 -4.44 10.30 13.10
C ASP A 230 -3.99 11.69 13.60
N LYS A 231 -4.90 12.69 13.66
CA LYS A 231 -4.59 14.09 13.98
C LYS A 231 -3.48 14.69 13.08
N MET A 232 -3.27 14.13 11.89
CA MET A 232 -2.28 14.60 10.92
C MET A 232 -2.80 15.83 10.14
N SER A 233 -1.86 16.62 9.61
CA SER A 233 -2.05 17.95 9.02
C SER A 233 -3.10 18.06 7.91
N SER A 234 -3.88 19.14 7.98
CA SER A 234 -4.82 19.76 7.03
C SER A 234 -5.60 18.85 6.05
N PRO A 235 -6.78 18.36 6.48
CA PRO A 235 -7.78 17.72 5.61
C PRO A 235 -8.16 18.50 4.35
N VAL A 236 -7.85 19.81 4.31
CA VAL A 236 -8.15 20.71 3.18
C VAL A 236 -7.41 20.30 1.91
N PHE A 237 -6.14 19.86 2.01
CA PHE A 237 -5.38 19.45 0.83
C PHE A 237 -5.93 18.15 0.22
N LEU A 238 -6.28 17.18 1.07
CA LEU A 238 -6.92 15.94 0.65
C LEU A 238 -8.29 16.21 -0.01
N ALA A 239 -9.06 17.14 0.54
CA ALA A 239 -10.37 17.51 -0.01
C ALA A 239 -10.28 18.08 -1.44
N PHE A 240 -9.27 18.91 -1.73
CA PHE A 240 -9.07 19.45 -3.08
C PHE A 240 -8.69 18.35 -4.09
N SER A 241 -7.76 17.47 -3.72
CA SER A 241 -7.39 16.34 -4.58
C SER A 241 -8.56 15.38 -4.83
N LEU A 242 -9.39 15.12 -3.81
CA LEU A 242 -10.60 14.31 -3.94
C LEU A 242 -11.61 14.97 -4.91
N TRP A 243 -11.86 16.28 -4.76
CA TRP A 243 -12.79 17.00 -5.64
C TRP A 243 -12.40 16.90 -7.12
N ASN A 244 -11.11 17.10 -7.43
CA ASN A 244 -10.60 16.95 -8.80
C ASN A 244 -10.77 15.53 -9.35
N ALA A 245 -10.64 14.50 -8.51
CA ALA A 245 -10.82 13.11 -8.94
C ALA A 245 -12.30 12.79 -9.23
N ILE A 246 -13.22 13.31 -8.41
CA ILE A 246 -14.66 13.19 -8.63
C ILE A 246 -15.08 13.91 -9.92
N GLU A 247 -14.58 15.12 -10.16
CA GLU A 247 -14.91 15.87 -11.38
C GLU A 247 -14.47 15.10 -12.64
N LYS A 248 -13.25 14.54 -12.64
CA LYS A 248 -12.76 13.71 -13.76
C LYS A 248 -13.55 12.42 -13.95
N HIS A 249 -13.89 11.73 -12.86
CA HIS A 249 -14.74 10.53 -12.90
C HIS A 249 -16.09 10.84 -13.55
N ASN A 250 -16.74 11.93 -13.13
CA ASN A 250 -18.05 12.31 -13.67
C ASN A 250 -17.96 12.66 -15.16
N GLN A 251 -16.88 13.33 -15.57
CA GLN A 251 -16.63 13.65 -16.97
C GLN A 251 -16.47 12.38 -17.82
N GLU A 252 -15.66 11.41 -17.38
CA GLU A 252 -15.47 10.14 -18.08
C GLU A 252 -16.80 9.37 -18.20
N PHE A 253 -17.57 9.30 -17.11
CA PHE A 253 -18.88 8.66 -17.11
C PHE A 253 -19.85 9.32 -18.10
N GLU A 254 -19.89 10.66 -18.17
CA GLU A 254 -20.71 11.38 -19.15
C GLU A 254 -20.27 11.12 -20.59
N ASP A 255 -18.97 10.99 -20.84
CA ASP A 255 -18.42 10.75 -22.16
C ASP A 255 -18.69 9.30 -22.64
N ASP A 256 -18.57 8.32 -21.74
CA ASP A 256 -18.96 6.93 -21.99
C ASP A 256 -20.46 6.80 -22.30
N MET A 257 -21.31 7.48 -21.51
CA MET A 257 -22.76 7.52 -21.78
C MET A 257 -23.10 8.11 -23.15
N LYS A 258 -22.38 9.15 -23.60
CA LYS A 258 -22.60 9.73 -24.94
C LYS A 258 -22.23 8.72 -26.03
N LEU A 259 -21.10 8.01 -25.87
CA LEU A 259 -20.63 7.01 -26.82
C LEU A 259 -21.58 5.82 -26.96
N GLU A 260 -22.20 5.36 -25.87
CA GLU A 260 -23.18 4.28 -25.91
C GLU A 260 -24.50 4.69 -26.57
N LEU A 261 -24.89 5.96 -26.45
CA LEU A 261 -26.13 6.47 -27.02
C LEU A 261 -26.01 6.81 -28.51
N GLU A 262 -24.85 7.21 -29.02
CA GLU A 262 -24.67 7.56 -30.44
C GLU A 262 -25.02 6.44 -31.45
N PRO A 263 -24.65 5.16 -31.27
CA PRO A 263 -25.00 4.11 -32.23
C PRO A 263 -26.50 3.71 -32.20
N LEU A 264 -27.24 4.01 -31.13
CA LEU A 264 -28.67 3.67 -31.03
C LEU A 264 -29.60 4.67 -31.73
N PHE A 265 -29.14 5.91 -31.99
CA PHE A 265 -29.95 6.95 -32.62
C PHE A 265 -29.57 7.28 -34.07
N PHE A 266 -28.50 6.65 -34.59
CA PHE A 266 -27.98 6.92 -35.95
C PHE A 266 -28.06 5.74 -36.93
N ASP A 267 -28.92 4.75 -36.71
CA ASP A 267 -29.38 3.90 -37.82
C ASP A 267 -30.44 4.63 -38.67
N ARG A 268 -30.08 5.84 -39.13
CA ARG A 268 -30.88 6.66 -40.05
C ARG A 268 -30.82 6.17 -41.50
N ASN A 269 -30.23 5.00 -41.75
CA ASN A 269 -30.25 4.35 -43.07
C ASN A 269 -31.30 3.24 -43.22
N ILE A 270 -32.22 3.05 -42.26
CA ILE A 270 -33.41 2.21 -42.47
C ILE A 270 -34.51 2.94 -43.28
N SER A 271 -34.30 4.20 -43.70
CA SER A 271 -35.17 4.84 -44.68
C SER A 271 -34.82 4.39 -46.11
N HIS A 272 -35.16 3.16 -46.47
CA HIS A 272 -35.67 2.75 -47.79
C HIS A 272 -35.94 1.23 -47.83
N VAL A 273 -36.69 0.70 -46.87
CA VAL A 273 -37.54 -0.47 -47.18
C VAL A 273 -38.83 0.10 -47.78
N PRO A 274 -39.11 -0.06 -49.08
CA PRO A 274 -40.37 0.37 -49.65
C PRO A 274 -41.50 -0.35 -48.93
N TYR A 275 -42.40 0.43 -48.34
CA TYR A 275 -43.63 -0.08 -47.74
C TYR A 275 -44.52 -0.63 -48.86
N ASP A 276 -44.42 -1.94 -49.12
CA ASP A 276 -45.32 -2.62 -50.04
C ASP A 276 -46.67 -2.83 -49.35
N SER A 277 -47.58 -1.89 -49.58
CA SER A 277 -48.92 -1.86 -49.01
C SER A 277 -49.80 -3.05 -49.44
N LYS A 278 -49.32 -3.93 -50.32
CA LYS A 278 -50.10 -5.08 -50.81
C LYS A 278 -50.11 -6.30 -49.89
N ASN A 279 -49.24 -6.37 -48.88
CA ASN A 279 -49.16 -7.52 -47.98
C ASN A 279 -49.80 -7.31 -46.60
N ALA A 280 -50.30 -6.11 -46.28
CA ALA A 280 -50.87 -5.80 -44.97
C ALA A 280 -52.26 -6.43 -44.71
N THR A 281 -52.92 -7.02 -45.72
CA THR A 281 -54.26 -7.61 -45.57
C THR A 281 -54.27 -9.09 -45.23
N LYS A 282 -53.10 -9.77 -45.14
CA LYS A 282 -53.06 -11.24 -44.98
C LYS A 282 -52.76 -11.75 -43.56
N ILE A 283 -52.55 -10.87 -42.57
CA ILE A 283 -52.18 -11.28 -41.20
C ILE A 283 -53.38 -11.27 -40.22
N ARG A 284 -54.58 -10.83 -40.64
CA ARG A 284 -55.77 -10.84 -39.77
C ARG A 284 -56.55 -12.16 -39.68
N ASN A 285 -56.15 -13.22 -40.37
CA ASN A 285 -56.94 -14.46 -40.44
C ASN A 285 -56.24 -15.72 -39.84
N ILE A 286 -55.25 -15.57 -38.96
CA ILE A 286 -54.55 -16.73 -38.36
C ILE A 286 -54.79 -16.85 -36.84
N GLN A 287 -55.51 -15.92 -36.19
CA GLN A 287 -55.69 -15.96 -34.74
C GLN A 287 -57.00 -16.58 -34.22
N ASP A 288 -57.89 -17.09 -35.08
CA ASP A 288 -59.22 -17.58 -34.63
C ASP A 288 -59.38 -19.12 -34.59
N ASP A 289 -58.39 -19.93 -34.99
CA ASP A 289 -58.56 -21.39 -35.12
C ASP A 289 -57.82 -22.28 -34.10
N GLU A 290 -57.07 -21.73 -33.13
CA GLU A 290 -56.24 -22.55 -32.22
C GLU A 290 -56.74 -22.72 -30.77
N PHE A 291 -58.02 -22.42 -30.48
CA PHE A 291 -58.62 -22.67 -29.16
C PHE A 291 -59.90 -23.52 -29.21
N LYS A 292 -59.82 -24.71 -29.82
CA LYS A 292 -60.73 -25.83 -29.54
C LYS A 292 -60.00 -27.16 -29.73
N GLU A 293 -59.36 -27.65 -28.66
CA GLU A 293 -59.37 -29.06 -28.23
C GLU A 293 -58.77 -29.19 -26.82
#